data_AF-A0A927RAY8-F1
#
_entry.id   AF-A0A927RAY8-F1
#
_cell.length_a   1.000
_cell.length_b   1.000
_cell.length_c   1.000
_cell.angle_alpha   90.00
_cell.angle_beta   90.00
_cell.angle_gamma   90.00
#
_symmetry.space_group_name_H-M   'P 1'
#
loop_
_entity.id
_entity.type
_entity.pdbx_description
1 polymer ?
#
loop_
_entity_poly.entity_id
_entity_poly.type
_entity_poly.pdbx_seq_one_letter_code
_entity_poly.pdbx_strand_id
1 'polypeptide(L)'
;MRANEQLVWVDEAHDRAYASDGVSRYGAYLRDCLLIDEGEPLDAVSFAAMAWRIACQPVMSPGFVRFGRDVSSVRCRRNDENPEELVTDLEVLLPWPVHLDRLRLRGWRDWDRERPWAIDDPGPFIEPAQECRALMFRADLQLPTSTVGLPVPALPGVDVEAAKEAVSLLCQRINAGAGPVLDALSTSWREVRR
;
A
#
# COMPACT_ATOMS: atom_id res chain seq x y z
N MET A 1 11.24 8.08 9.21
CA MET A 1 10.47 8.61 8.06
C MET A 1 10.53 10.13 8.16
N ARG A 2 10.50 10.91 7.06
CA ARG A 2 10.23 12.35 7.26
C ARG A 2 8.77 12.46 7.72
N ALA A 3 8.49 13.35 8.66
CA ALA A 3 7.20 13.50 9.33
C ALA A 3 6.03 13.97 8.42
N ASN A 4 6.09 13.74 7.11
CA ASN A 4 5.08 14.21 6.17
C ASN A 4 4.96 13.39 4.87
N GLU A 5 5.44 12.14 4.86
CA GLU A 5 5.32 11.26 3.70
C GLU A 5 4.16 10.29 3.93
N GLN A 6 3.12 10.37 3.10
CA GLN A 6 2.00 9.43 3.18
C GLN A 6 2.48 8.02 2.79
N LEU A 7 2.06 7.01 3.55
CA LEU A 7 2.36 5.61 3.27
C LEU A 7 1.62 5.13 2.03
N VAL A 8 0.40 5.63 1.85
CA VAL A 8 -0.44 5.35 0.70
C VAL A 8 -1.24 6.60 0.34
N TRP A 9 -1.47 6.83 -0.95
CA TRP A 9 -2.33 7.91 -1.41
C TRP A 9 -3.00 7.58 -2.74
N VAL A 10 -4.11 8.25 -3.01
CA VAL A 10 -4.81 8.16 -4.30
C VAL A 10 -4.19 9.17 -5.27
N ASP A 11 -3.87 8.71 -6.49
CA ASP A 11 -3.32 9.55 -7.56
C ASP A 11 -4.39 9.87 -8.62
N GLU A 12 -5.39 10.67 -8.23
CA GLU A 12 -6.50 11.11 -9.10
C GLU A 12 -6.00 11.85 -10.35
N ALA A 13 -4.90 12.59 -10.23
CA ALA A 13 -4.33 13.33 -11.36
C ALA A 13 -3.82 12.38 -12.44
N HIS A 14 -3.05 11.36 -12.05
CA HIS A 14 -2.60 10.32 -12.98
C HIS A 14 -3.76 9.46 -13.50
N ASP A 15 -4.71 9.11 -12.64
CA ASP A 15 -5.90 8.34 -13.01
C ASP A 15 -6.66 8.99 -14.18
N ARG A 16 -6.90 10.30 -14.07
CA ARG A 16 -7.60 11.07 -15.10
C ARG A 16 -6.74 11.31 -16.34
N ALA A 17 -5.48 11.69 -16.16
CA ALA A 17 -4.61 12.07 -17.27
C ALA A 17 -4.34 10.92 -18.26
N TYR A 18 -4.37 9.68 -17.78
CA TYR A 18 -4.09 8.49 -18.58
C TYR A 18 -5.35 7.63 -18.86
N ALA A 19 -6.55 8.15 -18.56
CA ALA A 19 -7.81 7.45 -18.81
C ALA A 19 -8.11 7.37 -20.32
N SER A 20 -8.22 6.15 -20.85
CA SER A 20 -8.58 5.94 -22.26
C SER A 20 -10.01 6.38 -22.59
N ASP A 21 -10.90 6.37 -21.59
CA ASP A 21 -12.27 6.87 -21.70
C ASP A 21 -12.40 8.37 -21.35
N GLY A 22 -11.28 9.03 -21.03
CA GLY A 22 -11.24 10.45 -20.65
C GLY A 22 -11.81 10.76 -19.27
N VAL A 23 -12.23 9.75 -18.49
CA VAL A 23 -12.87 9.92 -17.17
C VAL A 23 -11.99 9.38 -16.05
N SER A 24 -11.73 8.07 -16.04
CA SER A 24 -10.97 7.41 -14.97
C SER A 24 -10.47 6.04 -15.43
N ARG A 25 -9.16 5.81 -15.34
CA ARG A 25 -8.60 4.46 -15.58
C ARG A 25 -9.15 3.48 -14.56
N TYR A 26 -9.13 3.85 -13.29
CA TYR A 26 -9.65 3.02 -12.22
C TYR A 26 -11.13 2.67 -12.42
N GLY A 27 -11.95 3.65 -12.83
CA GLY A 27 -13.34 3.43 -13.19
C GLY A 27 -13.53 2.45 -14.34
N ALA A 28 -12.65 2.48 -15.37
CA ALA A 28 -12.67 1.48 -16.44
C ALA A 28 -12.32 0.07 -15.93
N TYR A 29 -11.28 -0.06 -15.10
CA TYR A 29 -10.91 -1.33 -14.47
C TYR A 29 -12.04 -1.89 -13.59
N LEU A 30 -12.73 -1.02 -12.83
CA LEU A 30 -13.86 -1.43 -12.01
C LEU A 30 -15.01 -1.97 -12.87
N ARG A 31 -15.31 -1.32 -14.00
CA ARG A 31 -16.37 -1.75 -14.93
C ARG A 31 -16.12 -3.12 -15.56
N ASP A 32 -14.86 -3.50 -15.71
CA ASP A 32 -14.46 -4.83 -16.20
C ASP A 32 -14.49 -5.91 -15.11
N CYS A 33 -14.72 -5.53 -13.85
CA CYS A 33 -14.79 -6.44 -12.71
C CYS A 33 -16.23 -6.68 -12.26
N LEU A 34 -16.55 -7.93 -11.92
CA LEU A 34 -17.81 -8.30 -11.27
C LEU A 34 -17.71 -7.99 -9.77
N LEU A 35 -18.44 -6.96 -9.32
CA LEU A 35 -18.53 -6.53 -7.92
C LEU A 35 -19.87 -6.93 -7.29
N ILE A 36 -20.21 -8.21 -7.40
CA ILE A 36 -21.48 -8.78 -6.91
C ILE A 36 -21.22 -10.11 -6.22
N ASP A 37 -22.09 -10.50 -5.30
CA ASP A 37 -22.10 -11.81 -4.66
C ASP A 37 -23.45 -12.49 -4.91
N GLU A 38 -23.44 -13.63 -5.62
CA GLU A 38 -24.66 -14.36 -6.02
C GLU A 38 -25.76 -13.52 -6.71
N GLY A 39 -25.38 -12.41 -7.36
CA GLY A 39 -26.32 -11.49 -8.02
C GLY A 39 -26.75 -10.30 -7.16
N GLU A 40 -26.36 -10.28 -5.88
CA GLU A 40 -26.60 -9.20 -4.93
C GLU A 40 -25.38 -8.26 -4.83
N PRO A 41 -25.56 -7.02 -4.33
CA PRO A 41 -24.45 -6.13 -4.05
C PRO A 41 -23.53 -6.71 -2.97
N LEU A 42 -22.21 -6.52 -3.12
CA LEU A 42 -21.27 -6.84 -2.05
C LEU A 42 -21.56 -6.00 -0.80
N ASP A 43 -21.42 -6.59 0.39
CA ASP A 43 -21.41 -5.79 1.63
C ASP A 43 -20.20 -4.83 1.68
N ALA A 44 -20.23 -3.89 2.62
CA ALA A 44 -19.24 -2.82 2.76
C ALA A 44 -17.78 -3.34 2.81
N VAL A 45 -17.54 -4.45 3.51
CA VAL A 45 -16.19 -4.99 3.75
C VAL A 45 -15.69 -5.66 2.49
N SER A 46 -16.50 -6.54 1.88
CA SER A 46 -16.16 -7.18 0.61
C SER A 46 -15.96 -6.16 -0.50
N PHE A 47 -16.85 -5.17 -0.59
CA PHE A 47 -16.78 -4.11 -1.58
C PHE A 47 -15.49 -3.30 -1.42
N ALA A 48 -15.19 -2.82 -0.21
CA ALA A 48 -13.98 -2.02 0.04
C ALA A 48 -12.69 -2.82 -0.18
N ALA A 49 -12.64 -4.08 0.25
CA ALA A 49 -11.48 -4.95 0.00
C ALA A 49 -11.26 -5.20 -1.50
N MET A 50 -12.33 -5.42 -2.26
CA MET A 50 -12.26 -5.62 -3.70
C MET A 50 -11.87 -4.34 -4.44
N ALA A 51 -12.47 -3.21 -4.08
CA ALA A 51 -12.14 -1.89 -4.61
C ALA A 51 -10.65 -1.56 -4.39
N TRP A 52 -10.14 -1.82 -3.18
CA TRP A 52 -8.71 -1.68 -2.86
C TRP A 52 -7.83 -2.58 -3.72
N ARG A 53 -8.18 -3.86 -3.86
CA ARG A 53 -7.42 -4.82 -4.67
C ARG A 53 -7.30 -4.38 -6.12
N ILE A 54 -8.38 -3.87 -6.71
CA ILE A 54 -8.39 -3.36 -8.09
C ILE A 54 -7.56 -2.07 -8.21
N ALA A 55 -7.59 -1.23 -7.17
CA ALA A 55 -6.85 0.03 -7.14
C ALA A 55 -5.32 -0.16 -7.04
N CYS A 56 -4.85 -1.35 -6.70
CA CYS A 56 -3.44 -1.65 -6.49
C CYS A 56 -2.84 -2.53 -7.61
N GLN A 57 -1.51 -2.59 -7.65
CA GLN A 57 -0.81 -3.61 -8.41
C GLN A 57 -1.03 -5.01 -7.78
N PRO A 58 -1.00 -6.10 -8.57
CA PRO A 58 -0.72 -6.15 -10.01
C PRO A 58 -1.96 -5.92 -10.90
N VAL A 59 -3.15 -5.67 -10.32
CA VAL A 59 -4.38 -5.52 -11.11
C VAL A 59 -4.31 -4.27 -11.97
N MET A 60 -4.02 -3.12 -11.37
CA MET A 60 -3.83 -1.85 -12.06
C MET A 60 -2.38 -1.41 -11.94
N SER A 61 -1.70 -1.17 -13.08
CA SER A 61 -0.32 -0.70 -13.12
C SER A 61 -0.15 0.47 -14.10
N PRO A 62 0.43 1.60 -13.67
CA PRO A 62 0.58 2.02 -12.28
C PRO A 62 -0.80 2.06 -11.59
N GLY A 63 -0.88 1.67 -10.31
CA GLY A 63 -2.13 1.59 -9.54
C GLY A 63 -2.84 2.94 -9.37
N PHE A 64 -4.13 2.91 -9.02
CA PHE A 64 -4.87 4.09 -8.58
C PHE A 64 -4.38 4.57 -7.21
N VAL A 65 -4.06 3.61 -6.33
CA VAL A 65 -3.31 3.86 -5.10
C VAL A 65 -1.82 3.80 -5.41
N ARG A 66 -1.09 4.77 -4.86
CA ARG A 66 0.36 4.84 -4.83
C ARG A 66 0.85 4.50 -3.44
N PHE A 67 2.02 3.87 -3.38
CA PHE A 67 2.67 3.52 -2.14
C PHE A 67 3.86 4.45 -1.89
N GLY A 68 4.07 4.76 -0.62
CA GLY A 68 5.26 5.41 -0.14
C GLY A 68 6.47 4.54 -0.45
N ARG A 69 7.62 5.18 -0.59
CA ARG A 69 8.84 4.56 -1.10
C ARG A 69 9.32 3.31 -0.36
N ASP A 70 9.12 3.29 0.95
CA ASP A 70 9.53 2.20 1.82
C ASP A 70 8.43 1.13 1.95
N VAL A 71 7.24 1.34 1.37
CA VAL A 71 6.11 0.40 1.39
C VAL A 71 6.13 -0.44 0.11
N SER A 72 6.31 -1.75 0.26
CA SER A 72 6.35 -2.67 -0.90
C SER A 72 5.00 -3.32 -1.19
N SER A 73 4.14 -3.51 -0.18
CA SER A 73 2.79 -4.03 -0.41
C SER A 73 1.79 -3.56 0.65
N VAL A 74 0.54 -3.39 0.21
CA VAL A 74 -0.60 -3.09 1.08
C VAL A 74 -1.82 -3.88 0.62
N ARG A 75 -2.38 -4.69 1.52
CA ARG A 75 -3.56 -5.50 1.24
C ARG A 75 -4.64 -5.20 2.27
N CYS A 76 -5.85 -4.92 1.79
CA CYS A 76 -7.05 -4.87 2.61
C CYS A 76 -7.84 -6.16 2.38
N ARG A 77 -8.18 -6.87 3.45
CA ARG A 77 -8.95 -8.11 3.39
C ARG A 77 -9.98 -8.16 4.51
N ARG A 78 -11.01 -8.97 4.31
CA ARG A 78 -11.92 -9.36 5.38
C ARG A 78 -11.16 -10.13 6.47
N ASN A 79 -11.54 -9.92 7.72
CA ASN A 79 -11.05 -10.75 8.83
C ASN A 79 -11.75 -12.12 8.79
N ASP A 80 -10.96 -13.20 8.79
CA ASP A 80 -11.48 -14.57 8.69
C ASP A 80 -12.21 -15.01 9.96
N GLU A 81 -11.87 -14.45 11.12
CA GLU A 81 -12.49 -14.76 12.41
C GLU A 81 -13.70 -13.87 12.70
N ASN A 82 -13.66 -12.60 12.26
CA ASN A 82 -14.77 -11.67 12.37
C ASN A 82 -15.10 -11.03 11.00
N PRO A 83 -15.99 -11.64 10.20
CA PRO A 83 -16.29 -11.18 8.85
C PRO A 83 -16.74 -9.71 8.72
N GLU A 84 -17.24 -9.08 9.78
CA GLU A 84 -17.66 -7.66 9.79
C GLU A 84 -16.47 -6.68 9.90
N GLU A 85 -15.27 -7.19 10.12
CA GLU A 85 -14.05 -6.40 10.26
C GLU A 85 -13.16 -6.49 9.03
N LEU A 86 -12.39 -5.43 8.81
CA LEU A 86 -11.34 -5.36 7.80
C LEU A 86 -9.97 -5.40 8.48
N VAL A 87 -9.05 -6.16 7.89
CA VAL A 87 -7.63 -6.19 8.27
C VAL A 87 -6.82 -5.60 7.13
N THR A 88 -5.92 -4.69 7.47
CA THR A 88 -4.87 -4.21 6.56
C THR A 88 -3.56 -4.90 6.90
N ASP A 89 -2.99 -5.57 5.91
CA ASP A 89 -1.62 -6.08 5.95
C ASP A 89 -0.71 -5.11 5.18
N LEU A 90 0.30 -4.55 5.87
CA LEU A 90 1.31 -3.65 5.32
C LEU A 90 2.68 -4.32 5.34
N GLU A 91 3.40 -4.20 4.25
CA GLU A 91 4.79 -4.60 4.15
C GLU A 91 5.67 -3.38 3.97
N VAL A 92 6.64 -3.22 4.87
CA VAL A 92 7.58 -2.10 4.85
C VAL A 92 9.01 -2.60 4.83
N LEU A 93 9.78 -2.08 3.88
CA LEU A 93 11.19 -2.34 3.72
C LEU A 93 11.99 -1.45 4.66
N LEU A 94 12.80 -2.06 5.50
CA LEU A 94 13.58 -1.34 6.51
C LEU A 94 15.00 -1.10 5.98
N PRO A 95 15.57 0.09 6.23
CA PRO A 95 16.96 0.34 5.87
C PRO A 95 17.90 -0.50 6.73
N TRP A 96 19.15 -0.63 6.32
CA TRP A 96 20.18 -1.29 7.11
C TRP A 96 20.28 -0.77 8.55
N PRO A 97 20.20 -1.63 9.57
CA PRO A 97 20.35 -1.23 10.95
C PRO A 97 21.81 -0.89 11.28
N VAL A 98 22.03 0.26 11.91
CA VAL A 98 23.37 0.78 12.27
C VAL A 98 24.21 -0.22 13.08
N HIS A 99 23.56 -1.01 13.96
CA HIS A 99 24.24 -2.00 14.79
C HIS A 99 24.84 -3.18 13.99
N LEU A 100 24.47 -3.33 12.71
CA LEU A 100 25.02 -4.36 11.82
C LEU A 100 26.07 -3.83 10.84
N ASP A 101 26.54 -2.58 10.95
CA ASP A 101 27.54 -2.01 10.03
C ASP A 101 28.83 -2.84 9.90
N ARG A 102 29.19 -3.63 10.92
CA ARG A 102 30.31 -4.57 10.84
C ARG A 102 30.11 -5.67 9.79
N LEU A 103 28.87 -6.05 9.48
CA LEU A 103 28.57 -7.02 8.42
C LEU A 103 28.70 -6.39 7.03
N ARG A 104 28.40 -5.09 6.86
CA ARG A 104 28.67 -4.35 5.61
C ARG A 104 30.15 -4.37 5.26
N LEU A 105 31.02 -4.15 6.26
CA LEU A 105 32.48 -4.25 6.08
C LEU A 105 32.95 -5.66 5.70
N ARG A 106 32.12 -6.69 5.94
CA ARG A 106 32.37 -8.09 5.54
C ARG A 106 31.69 -8.48 4.23
N GLY A 107 31.22 -7.49 3.46
CA GLY A 107 30.64 -7.69 2.13
C GLY A 107 29.16 -8.05 2.12
N TRP A 108 28.44 -7.95 3.24
CA TRP A 108 26.97 -8.07 3.23
C TRP A 108 26.32 -6.81 2.64
N ARG A 109 25.32 -7.02 1.79
CA ARG A 109 24.50 -6.00 1.14
C ARG A 109 23.09 -5.98 1.73
N ASP A 110 22.39 -4.87 1.50
CA ASP A 110 20.99 -4.64 1.86
C ASP A 110 20.16 -4.55 0.57
N TRP A 111 18.88 -4.19 0.69
CA TRP A 111 18.10 -3.63 -0.40
C TRP A 111 18.92 -2.62 -1.21
N ASP A 112 19.01 -2.84 -2.53
CA ASP A 112 19.54 -1.86 -3.45
C ASP A 112 18.49 -0.78 -3.69
N ARG A 113 18.88 0.29 -4.37
CA ARG A 113 17.94 1.34 -4.80
C ARG A 113 18.09 1.55 -6.28
N GLU A 114 16.95 1.65 -6.96
CA GLU A 114 16.95 2.01 -8.37
C GLU A 114 17.67 3.35 -8.52
N ARG A 115 18.57 3.45 -9.53
CA ARG A 115 19.33 4.68 -9.73
C ARG A 115 18.36 5.81 -10.03
N PRO A 116 18.45 6.93 -9.28
CA PRO A 116 17.56 8.05 -9.52
C PRO A 116 17.72 8.61 -10.93
N TRP A 117 16.62 9.05 -11.52
CA TRP A 117 16.66 9.97 -12.66
C TRP A 117 17.00 11.41 -12.22
N ALA A 118 16.85 11.73 -10.92
CA ALA A 118 17.15 13.04 -10.33
C ALA A 118 17.99 12.90 -9.04
N ILE A 119 18.97 13.79 -8.82
CA ILE A 119 19.99 13.68 -7.76
C ILE A 119 19.42 13.58 -6.33
N ASP A 120 18.25 14.18 -6.08
CA ASP A 120 17.66 14.30 -4.74
C ASP A 120 16.55 13.28 -4.43
N ASP A 121 16.22 12.39 -5.37
CA ASP A 121 15.18 11.37 -5.18
C ASP A 121 15.82 9.98 -5.15
N PRO A 122 16.20 9.45 -3.98
CA PRO A 122 16.78 8.13 -3.94
C PRO A 122 15.67 7.15 -4.39
N GLY A 123 15.83 6.38 -5.48
CA GLY A 123 14.75 5.58 -6.07
C GLY A 123 14.15 4.50 -5.14
N PRO A 124 13.12 3.76 -5.60
CA PRO A 124 12.51 2.67 -4.85
C PRO A 124 13.55 1.60 -4.49
N PHE A 125 13.26 0.85 -3.43
CA PHE A 125 14.07 -0.32 -3.09
C PHE A 125 13.91 -1.41 -4.15
N ILE A 126 15.02 -2.08 -4.46
CA ILE A 126 15.06 -3.25 -5.33
C ILE A 126 15.86 -4.36 -4.64
N GLU A 127 15.58 -5.61 -5.00
CA GLU A 127 16.37 -6.74 -4.50
C GLU A 127 17.84 -6.60 -4.96
N PRO A 128 18.80 -6.89 -4.08
CA PRO A 128 20.21 -6.87 -4.45
C PRO A 128 20.55 -7.99 -5.43
N ALA A 129 21.64 -7.81 -6.18
CA ALA A 129 22.14 -8.83 -7.09
C ALA A 129 22.36 -10.19 -6.39
N GLN A 130 21.87 -11.28 -6.99
CA GLN A 130 21.89 -12.62 -6.41
C GLN A 130 23.31 -13.17 -6.13
N GLU A 131 24.33 -12.59 -6.74
CA GLU A 131 25.74 -12.95 -6.53
C GLU A 131 26.31 -12.39 -5.21
N CYS A 132 25.59 -11.49 -4.54
CA CYS A 132 26.01 -10.88 -3.28
C CYS A 132 25.45 -11.62 -2.07
N ARG A 133 26.18 -11.59 -0.94
CA ARG A 133 25.62 -11.93 0.36
C ARG A 133 24.67 -10.80 0.77
N ALA A 134 23.38 -11.09 0.88
CA ALA A 134 22.37 -10.09 1.21
C ALA A 134 21.70 -10.39 2.56
N LEU A 135 21.51 -9.35 3.36
CA LEU A 135 20.71 -9.38 4.57
C LEU A 135 19.70 -8.23 4.48
N MET A 136 18.44 -8.59 4.32
CA MET A 136 17.35 -7.65 4.04
C MET A 136 16.38 -7.64 5.20
N PHE A 137 15.92 -6.45 5.58
CA PHE A 137 14.99 -6.27 6.69
C PHE A 137 13.64 -5.78 6.18
N ARG A 138 12.58 -6.39 6.72
CA ARG A 138 11.18 -6.08 6.43
C ARG A 138 10.41 -6.10 7.74
N ALA A 139 9.42 -5.22 7.85
CA ALA A 139 8.38 -5.28 8.86
C ALA A 139 7.05 -5.63 8.19
N ASP A 140 6.38 -6.62 8.77
CA ASP A 140 5.00 -6.96 8.45
C ASP A 140 4.10 -6.37 9.54
N LEU A 141 3.24 -5.44 9.15
CA LEU A 141 2.26 -4.82 10.03
C LEU A 141 0.89 -5.36 9.70
N GLN A 142 0.16 -5.77 10.72
CA GLN A 142 -1.23 -6.14 10.61
C GLN A 142 -2.07 -5.23 11.49
N LEU A 143 -3.04 -4.56 10.91
CA LEU A 143 -3.83 -3.53 11.57
C LEU A 143 -5.32 -3.81 11.39
N PRO A 144 -6.09 -3.89 12.49
CA PRO A 144 -7.53 -3.76 12.41
C PRO A 144 -7.87 -2.40 11.77
N THR A 145 -8.68 -2.43 10.73
CA THR A 145 -9.07 -1.24 9.99
C THR A 145 -10.55 -1.01 10.19
N SER A 146 -10.90 0.14 10.74
CA SER A 146 -12.31 0.47 10.99
C SER A 146 -13.13 0.36 9.71
N THR A 147 -14.31 -0.23 9.80
CA THR A 147 -15.28 -0.37 8.71
C THR A 147 -16.37 0.70 8.76
N VAL A 148 -16.38 1.53 9.80
CA VAL A 148 -17.37 2.59 10.03
C VAL A 148 -17.38 3.56 8.86
N GLY A 149 -18.54 3.78 8.24
CA GLY A 149 -18.69 4.73 7.12
C GLY A 149 -18.02 4.28 5.82
N LEU A 150 -17.62 3.01 5.68
CA LEU A 150 -17.35 2.48 4.35
C LEU A 150 -18.64 2.50 3.52
N PRO A 151 -18.57 2.91 2.25
CA PRO A 151 -19.75 2.95 1.41
C PRO A 151 -20.26 1.54 1.12
N VAL A 152 -21.58 1.42 1.03
CA VAL A 152 -22.27 0.19 0.65
C VAL A 152 -22.90 0.43 -0.72
N PRO A 153 -22.61 -0.40 -1.73
CA PRO A 153 -23.25 -0.28 -3.03
C PRO A 153 -24.77 -0.47 -2.88
N ALA A 154 -25.55 0.51 -3.34
CA ALA A 154 -27.00 0.48 -3.22
C ALA A 154 -27.67 -0.50 -4.21
N LEU A 155 -26.99 -0.81 -5.32
CA LEU A 155 -27.48 -1.68 -6.38
C LEU A 155 -26.38 -2.64 -6.83
N PRO A 156 -26.73 -3.82 -7.39
CA PRO A 156 -25.75 -4.72 -7.99
C PRO A 156 -25.03 -4.02 -9.14
N GLY A 157 -23.71 -4.21 -9.22
CA GLY A 157 -22.86 -3.65 -10.27
C GLY A 157 -21.82 -2.66 -9.74
N VAL A 158 -21.31 -1.84 -10.65
CA VAL A 158 -20.14 -1.00 -10.39
C VAL A 158 -20.56 0.43 -10.08
N ASP A 159 -20.36 0.83 -8.81
CA ASP A 159 -20.41 2.22 -8.37
C ASP A 159 -18.98 2.77 -8.24
N VAL A 160 -18.54 3.50 -9.26
CA VAL A 160 -17.16 4.03 -9.34
C VAL A 160 -16.90 5.06 -8.24
N GLU A 161 -17.86 5.91 -7.93
CA GLU A 161 -17.68 6.97 -6.94
C GLU A 161 -17.62 6.37 -5.53
N ALA A 162 -18.50 5.40 -5.22
CA ALA A 162 -18.42 4.66 -3.96
C ALA A 162 -17.09 3.89 -3.83
N ALA A 163 -16.58 3.31 -4.91
CA ALA A 163 -15.29 2.61 -4.89
C ALA A 163 -14.12 3.58 -4.63
N LYS A 164 -14.11 4.74 -5.28
CA LYS A 164 -13.12 5.81 -5.05
C LYS A 164 -13.18 6.34 -3.62
N GLU A 165 -14.38 6.53 -3.08
CA GLU A 165 -14.59 6.94 -1.69
C GLU A 165 -14.06 5.89 -0.71
N ALA A 166 -14.39 4.60 -0.91
CA ALA A 166 -13.89 3.51 -0.09
C ALA A 166 -12.36 3.47 -0.06
N VAL A 167 -11.72 3.54 -1.23
CA VAL A 167 -10.25 3.52 -1.36
C VAL A 167 -9.62 4.74 -0.68
N SER A 168 -10.22 5.92 -0.82
CA SER A 168 -9.75 7.14 -0.19
C SER A 168 -9.82 7.06 1.34
N LEU A 169 -10.94 6.55 1.88
CA LEU A 169 -11.10 6.32 3.32
C LEU A 169 -10.10 5.29 3.86
N LEU A 170 -9.85 4.21 3.11
CA LEU A 170 -8.83 3.22 3.47
C LEU A 170 -7.44 3.85 3.50
N CYS A 171 -7.07 4.67 2.50
CA CYS A 171 -5.78 5.37 2.51
C CYS A 171 -5.62 6.23 3.78
N GLN A 172 -6.65 6.98 4.16
CA GLN A 172 -6.63 7.80 5.37
C GLN A 172 -6.45 6.95 6.64
N ARG A 173 -7.19 5.84 6.75
CA ARG A 173 -7.12 4.93 7.92
C ARG A 173 -5.77 4.23 8.02
N ILE A 174 -5.22 3.79 6.90
CA ILE A 174 -3.91 3.14 6.84
C ILE A 174 -2.82 4.13 7.27
N ASN A 175 -2.82 5.34 6.71
CA ASN A 175 -1.87 6.38 7.10
C ASN A 175 -1.98 6.71 8.60
N ALA A 176 -3.20 6.84 9.13
CA ALA A 176 -3.43 7.13 10.54
C ALA A 176 -3.01 5.98 11.48
N GLY A 177 -3.25 4.73 11.10
CA GLY A 177 -2.94 3.56 11.91
C GLY A 177 -1.48 3.13 11.85
N ALA A 178 -0.90 3.08 10.64
CA ALA A 178 0.47 2.60 10.44
C ALA A 178 1.53 3.71 10.60
N GLY A 179 1.18 4.97 10.33
CA GLY A 179 2.12 6.10 10.36
C GLY A 179 2.91 6.20 11.67
N PRO A 180 2.25 6.27 12.84
CA PRO A 180 2.92 6.34 14.13
C PRO A 180 3.82 5.13 14.43
N VAL A 181 3.40 3.93 14.01
CA VAL A 181 4.19 2.70 14.21
C VAL A 181 5.48 2.75 13.39
N LEU A 182 5.40 3.21 12.14
CA LEU A 182 6.56 3.31 11.26
C LEU A 182 7.49 4.46 11.65
N ASP A 183 6.95 5.56 12.18
CA ASP A 183 7.77 6.62 12.77
C ASP A 183 8.57 6.11 13.98
N ALA A 184 7.91 5.39 14.90
CA ALA A 184 8.55 4.79 16.07
C ALA A 184 9.59 3.72 15.66
N LEU A 185 9.25 2.87 14.70
CA LEU A 185 10.14 1.85 14.15
C LEU A 185 11.36 2.52 13.52
N SER A 186 11.17 3.51 12.66
CA SER A 186 12.27 4.19 11.97
C SER A 186 13.21 4.94 12.91
N THR A 187 12.68 5.48 14.01
CA THR A 187 13.48 6.11 15.07
C THR A 187 14.32 5.06 15.80
N SER A 188 13.69 3.99 16.27
CA SER A 188 14.36 2.90 17.00
C SER A 188 15.41 2.18 16.14
N TRP A 189 15.15 2.04 14.84
CA TRP A 189 16.04 1.38 13.89
C TRP A 189 17.32 2.18 13.61
N ARG A 190 17.29 3.49 13.84
CA ARG A 190 18.40 4.41 13.62
C ARG A 190 19.20 4.71 14.89
N GLU A 191 18.62 4.52 16.07
CA GLU A 191 19.30 4.80 17.33
C GLU A 191 20.34 3.73 17.69
N VAL A 192 21.56 4.19 18.01
CA VAL A 192 22.52 3.42 18.80
C VAL A 192 22.16 3.68 20.26
N ARG A 193 21.50 2.73 20.94
CA ARG A 193 21.52 2.76 22.41
C ARG A 193 22.98 2.60 22.85
N ARG A 194 23.54 3.71 23.35
CA ARG A 194 24.86 3.78 23.99
C ARG A 194 24.84 3.05 25.32
#